data_AF-A0A2V7XZE7-F1
#
_entry.id   AF-A0A2V7XZE7-F1
#
_cell.length_a   1.000
_cell.length_b   1.000
_cell.length_c   1.000
_cell.angle_alpha   90.00
_cell.angle_beta   90.00
_cell.angle_gamma   90.00
#
_symmetry.space_group_name_H-M   'P 1'
#
loop_
_entity.id
_entity.type
_entity.pdbx_description
1 polymer ?
#
loop_
_entity_poly.entity_id
_entity_poly.type
_entity_poly.pdbx_seq_one_letter_code
_entity_poly.pdbx_strand_id
1 'polypeptide(L)'
;MKLAFSTLGCPAWSVRQVIDTAGRLGYDGVELRFLENDDALWARPELTGAGLSDTRARLRDAGLEIACVDTRSFFHHPDAAARGTAVEEAKRSIALAAALGATGIRVFGDRVQAGQSREDTRGWIAEALDSLAQFAGPHGVEVWIESHGDFARARDTLSVLEPVRSDGVGVVWDPANAYEVGEQPAEGLAVLGDRVRHVHVKDVARETTAEGSGWIPRLPGQGAFAPERVLGLLRRLGYDRWASFEWEKRWHPALEEPEVAFPHFLRWAARAMRALDTPRGGAPTLTRGRLEVEVHPTRAEMGRAAAAVVSAHLRREVGREGRTAAIFASAPSQDEFLSALRADGSIPWDRITAFHLDEYIGIDATHAASFRRFLVDRLFAHVRVRAFHQLAGEAADPAAECVRYAALLEAERPSLAILGIGENGHLAFIDPPVCDFFETADVRVVELDERCRRQQVHDGTFATIDEVPRTALSLSVPRLMRVPRAVAIVPGPAKRAAIAAALDGPVTRACPASILRRHPDARLFLDDASAAGLASAP
;
A
#
# COMPACT_ATOMS: atom_id res chain seq x y z
N MET A 1 2.79 -10.82 13.15
CA MET A 1 1.42 -10.35 13.43
C MET A 1 0.48 -11.49 13.15
N LYS A 2 -0.47 -11.72 14.06
CA LYS A 2 -1.61 -12.63 13.89
C LYS A 2 -2.83 -11.83 13.41
N LEU A 3 -3.65 -12.41 12.55
CA LEU A 3 -4.86 -11.80 12.00
C LEU A 3 -6.10 -12.35 12.71
N ALA A 4 -6.96 -11.44 13.17
CA ALA A 4 -8.25 -11.75 13.75
C ALA A 4 -9.36 -10.91 13.10
N PHE A 5 -10.61 -11.20 13.46
CA PHE A 5 -11.72 -10.28 13.26
C PHE A 5 -12.55 -10.15 14.54
N SER A 6 -13.16 -8.99 14.71
CA SER A 6 -14.12 -8.73 15.77
C SER A 6 -15.49 -9.28 15.40
N THR A 7 -16.11 -9.98 16.34
CA THR A 7 -17.51 -10.44 16.23
C THR A 7 -18.51 -9.28 16.20
N LEU A 8 -18.06 -8.03 16.38
CA LEU A 8 -18.81 -6.83 16.02
C LEU A 8 -19.30 -6.86 14.55
N GLY A 9 -18.56 -7.51 13.65
CA GLY A 9 -18.90 -7.68 12.25
C GLY A 9 -19.98 -8.73 11.98
N CYS A 10 -20.27 -9.59 12.95
CA CYS A 10 -21.23 -10.68 12.82
C CYS A 10 -22.00 -10.88 14.13
N PRO A 11 -22.69 -9.84 14.65
CA PRO A 11 -23.22 -9.86 16.01
C PRO A 11 -24.25 -10.96 16.24
N ALA A 12 -25.01 -11.34 15.20
CA ALA A 12 -26.06 -12.35 15.28
C ALA A 12 -25.56 -13.80 15.21
N TRP A 13 -24.26 -14.02 14.97
CA TRP A 13 -23.72 -15.38 14.84
C TRP A 13 -23.54 -16.05 16.21
N SER A 14 -23.77 -17.37 16.24
CA SER A 14 -23.37 -18.23 17.35
C SER A 14 -21.84 -18.39 17.41
N VAL A 15 -21.30 -18.73 18.58
CA VAL A 15 -19.87 -19.00 18.74
C VAL A 15 -19.38 -20.10 17.78
N ARG A 16 -20.23 -21.08 17.50
CA ARG A 16 -19.92 -22.14 16.54
C ARG A 16 -19.75 -21.59 15.12
N GLN A 17 -20.67 -20.75 14.65
CA GLN A 17 -20.56 -20.14 13.32
C GLN A 17 -19.30 -19.26 13.20
N VAL A 18 -18.95 -18.54 14.27
CA VAL A 18 -17.73 -17.73 14.35
C VAL A 18 -16.49 -18.62 14.20
N ILE A 19 -16.38 -19.69 15.00
CA ILE A 19 -15.24 -20.63 14.97
C ILE A 19 -15.15 -21.33 13.61
N ASP A 20 -16.27 -21.90 13.13
CA ASP A 20 -16.32 -22.63 11.86
C ASP A 20 -15.92 -21.73 10.68
N THR A 21 -16.35 -20.46 10.69
CA THR A 21 -15.99 -19.49 9.65
C THR A 21 -14.55 -19.04 9.75
N ALA A 22 -14.07 -18.69 10.95
CA ALA A 22 -12.70 -18.26 11.18
C ALA A 22 -11.69 -19.34 10.76
N GLY A 23 -11.92 -20.59 11.18
CA GLY A 23 -11.07 -21.72 10.83
C GLY A 23 -11.10 -22.04 9.33
N ARG A 24 -12.28 -22.03 8.71
CA ARG A 24 -12.43 -22.24 7.26
C ARG A 24 -11.75 -21.16 6.42
N LEU A 25 -11.79 -19.90 6.86
CA LEU A 25 -11.18 -18.78 6.15
C LEU A 25 -9.67 -18.67 6.41
N GLY A 26 -9.17 -19.25 7.49
CA GLY A 26 -7.75 -19.23 7.85
C GLY A 26 -7.35 -17.99 8.65
N TYR A 27 -8.21 -17.52 9.55
CA TYR A 27 -7.81 -16.55 10.58
C TYR A 27 -6.96 -17.23 11.65
N ASP A 28 -6.10 -16.47 12.34
CA ASP A 28 -5.32 -16.97 13.49
C ASP A 28 -6.15 -16.95 14.78
N GLY A 29 -7.18 -16.10 14.83
CA GLY A 29 -8.03 -15.97 16.00
C GLY A 29 -9.24 -15.08 15.80
N VAL A 30 -9.99 -14.88 16.88
CA VAL A 30 -11.19 -14.05 16.91
C VAL A 30 -11.20 -13.13 18.13
N GLU A 31 -11.79 -11.97 17.97
CA GLU A 31 -12.06 -11.01 19.03
C GLU A 31 -13.55 -11.05 19.37
N LEU A 32 -13.87 -11.30 20.64
CA LEU A 32 -15.24 -11.55 21.08
C LEU A 32 -15.84 -10.27 21.65
N ARG A 33 -16.90 -9.77 21.02
CA ARG A 33 -17.67 -8.58 21.39
C ARG A 33 -19.17 -8.86 21.49
N PHE A 34 -19.71 -9.64 20.56
CA PHE A 34 -21.12 -10.04 20.52
C PHE A 34 -21.25 -11.50 20.08
N LEU A 35 -22.23 -12.20 20.65
CA LEU A 35 -22.69 -13.51 20.17
C LEU A 35 -24.21 -13.55 20.25
N GLU A 36 -24.87 -13.88 19.13
CA GLU A 36 -26.34 -13.87 19.02
C GLU A 36 -26.99 -12.55 19.51
N ASN A 37 -26.32 -11.43 19.21
CA ASN A 37 -26.66 -10.05 19.58
C ASN A 37 -26.56 -9.73 21.07
N ASP A 38 -25.98 -10.61 21.87
CA ASP A 38 -25.72 -10.42 23.30
C ASP A 38 -24.24 -10.10 23.55
N ASP A 39 -23.97 -9.15 24.43
CA ASP A 39 -22.62 -8.78 24.87
C ASP A 39 -22.27 -9.15 26.31
N ALA A 40 -23.20 -9.74 27.06
CA ALA A 40 -22.93 -10.34 28.36
C ALA A 40 -22.26 -11.72 28.18
N LEU A 41 -21.12 -11.75 27.48
CA LEU A 41 -20.43 -12.98 27.05
C LEU A 41 -20.12 -13.93 28.22
N TRP A 42 -19.80 -13.38 29.40
CA TRP A 42 -19.52 -14.16 30.62
C TRP A 42 -20.73 -14.95 31.14
N ALA A 43 -21.94 -14.63 30.71
CA ALA A 43 -23.18 -15.30 31.10
C ALA A 43 -23.69 -16.27 30.04
N ARG A 44 -23.04 -16.35 28.87
CA ARG A 44 -23.45 -17.21 27.77
C ARG A 44 -23.30 -18.69 28.13
N PRO A 45 -24.32 -19.55 27.90
CA PRO A 45 -24.22 -20.98 28.17
C PRO A 45 -23.03 -21.66 27.47
N GLU A 46 -22.68 -21.18 26.28
CA GLU A 46 -21.57 -21.69 25.47
C GLU A 46 -20.19 -21.26 26.00
N LEU A 47 -20.15 -20.27 26.88
CA LEU A 47 -18.94 -19.70 27.47
C LEU A 47 -18.85 -19.94 28.98
N THR A 48 -19.70 -20.82 29.51
CA THR A 48 -19.71 -21.22 30.92
C THR A 48 -19.75 -22.74 31.07
N GLY A 49 -19.26 -23.25 32.20
CA GLY A 49 -19.34 -24.68 32.56
C GLY A 49 -18.91 -25.65 31.45
N ALA A 50 -19.81 -26.58 31.10
CA ALA A 50 -19.57 -27.56 30.04
C ALA A 50 -19.50 -26.92 28.64
N GLY A 51 -20.26 -25.86 28.38
CA GLY A 51 -20.23 -25.13 27.11
C GLY A 51 -18.87 -24.50 26.85
N LEU A 52 -18.27 -23.87 27.87
CA LEU A 52 -16.91 -23.34 27.78
C LEU A 52 -15.90 -24.42 27.38
N SER A 53 -16.03 -25.62 27.95
CA SER A 53 -15.13 -26.74 27.65
C SER A 53 -15.26 -27.20 26.19
N ASP A 54 -16.48 -27.27 25.66
CA ASP A 54 -16.74 -27.56 24.24
C ASP A 54 -16.19 -26.44 23.33
N THR A 55 -16.44 -25.18 23.67
CA THR A 55 -15.93 -24.03 22.92
C THR A 55 -14.40 -24.02 22.85
N ARG A 56 -13.72 -24.28 23.97
CA ARG A 56 -12.26 -24.41 24.01
C ARG A 56 -11.74 -25.57 23.16
N ALA A 57 -12.44 -26.70 23.17
CA ALA A 57 -12.08 -27.84 22.33
C ALA A 57 -12.19 -27.48 20.85
N ARG A 58 -13.30 -26.83 20.45
CA ARG A 58 -13.51 -26.38 19.07
C ARG A 58 -12.49 -25.35 18.60
N LEU A 59 -12.15 -24.37 19.44
CA LEU A 59 -11.11 -23.39 19.14
C LEU A 59 -9.77 -24.08 18.86
N ARG A 60 -9.36 -25.00 19.75
CA ARG A 60 -8.13 -25.77 19.59
C ARG A 60 -8.16 -26.64 18.32
N ASP A 61 -9.26 -27.33 18.06
CA ASP A 61 -9.40 -28.22 16.90
C ASP A 61 -9.42 -27.43 15.58
N ALA A 62 -9.87 -26.17 15.61
CA ALA A 62 -9.82 -25.22 14.50
C ALA A 62 -8.48 -24.46 14.40
N GLY A 63 -7.56 -24.63 15.37
CA GLY A 63 -6.30 -23.89 15.41
C GLY A 63 -6.45 -22.38 15.69
N LEU A 64 -7.52 -21.98 16.38
CA LEU A 64 -7.85 -20.59 16.65
C LEU A 64 -7.54 -20.19 18.10
N GLU A 65 -7.09 -18.95 18.27
CA GLU A 65 -6.97 -18.29 19.58
C GLU A 65 -8.03 -17.20 19.77
N ILE A 66 -8.29 -16.82 21.02
CA ILE A 66 -9.07 -15.61 21.33
C ILE A 66 -8.09 -14.45 21.50
N ALA A 67 -8.18 -13.44 20.63
CA ALA A 67 -7.26 -12.29 20.64
C ALA A 67 -7.48 -11.42 21.89
N CYS A 68 -8.74 -11.05 22.12
CA CYS A 68 -9.21 -10.43 23.36
C CYS A 68 -10.73 -10.62 23.52
N VAL A 69 -11.21 -10.32 24.73
CA VAL A 69 -12.65 -10.17 25.01
C VAL A 69 -12.95 -8.68 25.15
N ASP A 70 -13.81 -8.19 24.27
CA ASP A 70 -14.19 -6.81 24.21
C ASP A 70 -15.39 -6.52 25.09
N THR A 71 -15.31 -5.41 25.81
CA THR A 71 -16.34 -5.02 26.78
C THR A 71 -17.12 -3.79 26.32
N ARG A 72 -18.26 -3.54 26.96
CA ARG A 72 -18.93 -2.24 26.98
C ARG A 72 -18.63 -1.44 28.26
N SER A 73 -17.47 -1.67 28.86
CA SER A 73 -17.11 -1.02 30.13
C SER A 73 -16.48 0.35 29.86
N PHE A 74 -17.16 1.37 30.39
CA PHE A 74 -16.80 2.77 30.31
C PHE A 74 -16.59 3.31 31.73
N PHE A 75 -15.52 4.09 31.95
CA PHE A 75 -15.14 4.57 33.29
C PHE A 75 -15.17 6.10 33.44
N HIS A 76 -15.71 6.80 32.46
CA HIS A 76 -15.76 8.27 32.42
C HIS A 76 -16.92 8.89 33.19
N HIS A 77 -17.88 8.10 33.68
CA HIS A 77 -19.10 8.62 34.29
C HIS A 77 -18.82 9.25 35.66
N PRO A 78 -19.37 10.43 36.00
CA PRO A 78 -19.08 11.11 37.28
C PRO A 78 -19.61 10.37 38.52
N ASP A 79 -20.70 9.61 38.37
CA ASP A 79 -21.21 8.74 39.45
C ASP A 79 -20.29 7.54 39.70
N ALA A 80 -19.76 7.44 40.92
CA ALA A 80 -18.90 6.36 41.36
C ALA A 80 -19.62 4.99 41.37
N ALA A 81 -20.94 4.94 41.62
CA ALA A 81 -21.69 3.69 41.61
C ALA A 81 -21.81 3.10 40.19
N ALA A 82 -22.04 3.97 39.19
CA ALA A 82 -22.01 3.59 37.78
C ALA A 82 -20.63 3.04 37.37
N ARG A 83 -19.54 3.73 37.77
CA ARG A 83 -18.17 3.24 37.51
C ARG A 83 -17.89 1.90 38.20
N GLY A 84 -18.31 1.74 39.46
CA GLY A 84 -18.17 0.48 40.18
C GLY A 84 -18.88 -0.68 39.49
N THR A 85 -20.08 -0.44 38.95
CA THR A 85 -20.82 -1.44 38.15
C THR A 85 -20.05 -1.84 36.88
N ALA A 86 -19.49 -0.86 36.16
CA ALA A 86 -18.69 -1.12 34.97
C ALA A 86 -17.40 -1.91 35.27
N VAL A 87 -16.77 -1.65 36.42
CA VAL A 87 -15.60 -2.38 36.91
C VAL A 87 -15.96 -3.85 37.20
N GLU A 88 -17.08 -4.13 37.86
CA GLU A 88 -17.51 -5.50 38.13
C GLU A 88 -17.90 -6.28 36.87
N GLU A 89 -18.44 -5.62 35.83
CA GLU A 89 -18.59 -6.25 34.51
C GLU A 89 -17.25 -6.55 33.83
N ALA A 90 -16.29 -5.62 33.88
CA ALA A 90 -14.96 -5.84 33.33
C ALA A 90 -14.24 -7.00 34.03
N LYS A 91 -14.38 -7.15 35.36
CA LYS A 91 -13.84 -8.30 36.12
C LYS A 91 -14.44 -9.64 35.67
N ARG A 92 -15.73 -9.68 35.38
CA ARG A 92 -16.37 -10.89 34.81
C ARG A 92 -15.82 -11.22 33.43
N SER A 93 -15.54 -10.20 32.63
CA SER A 93 -14.91 -10.35 31.31
C SER A 93 -13.45 -10.81 31.41
N ILE A 94 -12.69 -10.34 32.41
CA ILE A 94 -11.32 -10.80 32.72
C ILE A 94 -11.33 -12.30 33.04
N ALA A 95 -12.26 -12.75 33.90
CA ALA A 95 -12.38 -14.16 34.25
C ALA A 95 -12.71 -15.03 33.01
N LEU A 96 -13.60 -14.54 32.13
CA LEU A 96 -13.89 -15.21 30.87
C LEU A 96 -12.67 -15.24 29.92
N ALA A 97 -11.97 -14.12 29.77
CA ALA A 97 -10.77 -14.02 28.93
C ALA A 97 -9.70 -15.03 29.38
N ALA A 98 -9.43 -15.10 30.70
CA ALA A 98 -8.53 -16.09 31.27
C ALA A 98 -8.98 -17.53 30.99
N ALA A 99 -10.29 -17.79 31.14
CA ALA A 99 -10.86 -19.11 30.92
C ALA A 99 -10.77 -19.57 29.44
N LEU A 100 -10.83 -18.62 28.50
CA LEU A 100 -10.67 -18.83 27.06
C LEU A 100 -9.20 -18.81 26.60
N GLY A 101 -8.26 -18.40 27.46
CA GLY A 101 -6.85 -18.28 27.13
C GLY A 101 -6.48 -17.00 26.37
N ALA A 102 -7.34 -15.97 26.41
CA ALA A 102 -7.03 -14.66 25.82
C ALA A 102 -6.05 -13.89 26.71
N THR A 103 -5.18 -13.08 26.10
CA THR A 103 -4.15 -12.32 26.84
C THR A 103 -4.64 -10.98 27.38
N GLY A 104 -5.82 -10.52 26.96
CA GLY A 104 -6.34 -9.23 27.40
C GLY A 104 -7.84 -9.03 27.20
N ILE A 105 -8.34 -7.98 27.83
CA ILE A 105 -9.67 -7.43 27.57
C ILE A 105 -9.57 -6.00 27.03
N ARG A 106 -10.52 -5.60 26.17
CA ARG A 106 -10.64 -4.22 25.71
C ARG A 106 -11.66 -3.46 26.55
N VAL A 107 -11.28 -2.29 27.02
CA VAL A 107 -12.13 -1.31 27.71
C VAL A 107 -12.01 0.06 27.04
N PHE A 108 -12.89 0.99 27.39
CA PHE A 108 -12.93 2.32 26.76
C PHE A 108 -12.47 3.44 27.68
N GLY A 109 -11.82 4.44 27.08
CA GLY A 109 -11.42 5.68 27.74
C GLY A 109 -12.38 6.86 27.56
N ASP A 110 -13.40 6.72 26.73
CA ASP A 110 -14.31 7.74 26.16
C ASP A 110 -14.87 8.89 27.06
N ARG A 111 -15.82 9.65 26.51
CA ARG A 111 -16.04 11.12 26.58
C ARG A 111 -15.97 11.84 27.94
N VAL A 112 -15.48 13.08 27.89
CA VAL A 112 -15.61 14.07 28.96
C VAL A 112 -17.08 14.49 29.08
N GLN A 113 -17.69 14.11 30.20
CA GLN A 113 -19.11 14.36 30.44
C GLN A 113 -19.40 15.86 30.63
N ALA A 114 -20.61 16.29 30.26
CA ALA A 114 -21.01 17.68 30.38
C ALA A 114 -20.84 18.20 31.81
N GLY A 115 -20.14 19.32 31.97
CA GLY A 115 -19.86 19.94 33.27
C GLY A 115 -18.72 19.30 34.08
N GLN A 116 -18.05 18.27 33.55
CA GLN A 116 -16.87 17.66 34.17
C GLN A 116 -15.58 18.16 33.53
N SER A 117 -14.49 18.16 34.30
CA SER A 117 -13.17 18.47 33.75
C SER A 117 -12.57 17.22 33.09
N ARG A 118 -11.69 17.46 32.11
CA ARG A 118 -10.93 16.38 31.47
C ARG A 118 -9.97 15.69 32.45
N GLU A 119 -9.46 16.42 33.42
CA GLU A 119 -8.55 15.90 34.45
C GLU A 119 -9.28 14.93 35.40
N ASP A 120 -10.47 15.30 35.88
CA ASP A 120 -11.29 14.41 36.72
C ASP A 120 -11.67 13.14 35.96
N THR A 121 -12.10 13.30 34.70
CA THR A 121 -12.46 12.17 33.82
C THR A 121 -11.27 11.21 33.66
N ARG A 122 -10.07 11.74 33.37
CA ARG A 122 -8.82 10.94 33.31
C ARG A 122 -8.55 10.24 34.63
N GLY A 123 -8.71 10.93 35.76
CA GLY A 123 -8.49 10.37 37.10
C GLY A 123 -9.38 9.17 37.38
N TRP A 124 -10.68 9.25 37.06
CA TRP A 124 -11.61 8.14 37.24
C TRP A 124 -11.29 6.94 36.37
N ILE A 125 -10.93 7.18 35.10
CA ILE A 125 -10.56 6.10 34.18
C ILE A 125 -9.28 5.42 34.67
N ALA A 126 -8.28 6.20 35.08
CA ALA A 126 -7.02 5.66 35.59
C ALA A 126 -7.21 4.82 36.86
N GLU A 127 -8.03 5.28 37.81
CA GLU A 127 -8.38 4.53 39.02
C GLU A 127 -9.04 3.18 38.69
N ALA A 128 -9.96 3.18 37.71
CA ALA A 128 -10.59 1.95 37.24
C ALA A 128 -9.60 1.00 36.56
N LEU A 129 -8.70 1.53 35.71
CA LEU A 129 -7.65 0.73 35.06
C LEU A 129 -6.69 0.11 36.08
N ASP A 130 -6.28 0.85 37.11
CA ASP A 130 -5.43 0.33 38.20
C ASP A 130 -6.13 -0.80 38.96
N SER A 131 -7.39 -0.60 39.34
CA SER A 131 -8.21 -1.61 40.03
C SER A 131 -8.37 -2.89 39.20
N LEU A 132 -8.61 -2.74 37.90
CA LEU A 132 -8.76 -3.87 36.99
C LEU A 132 -7.45 -4.60 36.73
N ALA A 133 -6.34 -3.87 36.56
CA ALA A 133 -5.02 -4.46 36.34
C ALA A 133 -4.57 -5.31 37.55
N GLN A 134 -4.80 -4.82 38.77
CA GLN A 134 -4.52 -5.57 40.00
C GLN A 134 -5.35 -6.85 40.09
N PHE A 135 -6.62 -6.79 39.68
CA PHE A 135 -7.48 -7.97 39.61
C PHE A 135 -7.04 -8.94 38.50
N ALA A 136 -6.63 -8.43 37.34
CA ALA A 136 -6.31 -9.23 36.15
C ALA A 136 -4.95 -9.93 36.23
N GLY A 137 -3.97 -9.34 36.92
CA GLY A 137 -2.60 -9.87 37.05
C GLY A 137 -2.53 -11.34 37.48
N PRO A 138 -3.20 -11.77 38.56
CA PRO A 138 -3.25 -13.18 38.97
C PRO A 138 -3.86 -14.13 37.94
N HIS A 139 -4.67 -13.63 37.00
CA HIS A 139 -5.27 -14.41 35.93
C HIS A 139 -4.40 -14.46 34.65
N GLY A 140 -3.29 -13.72 34.61
CA GLY A 140 -2.45 -13.61 33.41
C GLY A 140 -3.13 -12.84 32.27
N VAL A 141 -4.08 -11.96 32.59
CA VAL A 141 -4.82 -11.14 31.63
C VAL A 141 -4.40 -9.69 31.80
N GLU A 142 -4.25 -8.98 30.69
CA GLU A 142 -3.99 -7.54 30.66
C GLU A 142 -5.29 -6.74 30.40
N VAL A 143 -5.28 -5.45 30.75
CA VAL A 143 -6.41 -4.53 30.52
C VAL A 143 -5.98 -3.47 29.51
N TRP A 144 -6.70 -3.38 28.39
CA TRP A 144 -6.29 -2.50 27.29
C TRP A 144 -7.34 -1.43 27.03
N ILE A 145 -6.92 -0.17 27.14
CA ILE A 145 -7.77 0.98 26.80
C ILE A 145 -7.75 1.20 25.29
N GLU A 146 -8.92 1.33 24.68
CA GLU A 146 -9.01 1.67 23.27
C GLU A 146 -8.80 3.17 23.03
N SER A 147 -8.03 3.51 21.99
CA SER A 147 -7.93 4.88 21.48
C SER A 147 -9.24 5.27 20.77
N HIS A 148 -10.20 5.78 21.55
CA HIS A 148 -11.56 6.09 21.11
C HIS A 148 -12.13 7.36 21.77
N GLY A 149 -13.15 7.96 21.15
CA GLY A 149 -13.88 9.13 21.68
C GLY A 149 -12.98 10.36 21.90
N ASP A 150 -13.19 11.08 23.00
CA ASP A 150 -12.37 12.25 23.36
C ASP A 150 -10.90 11.91 23.63
N PHE A 151 -10.56 10.62 23.72
CA PHE A 151 -9.20 10.12 23.94
C PHE A 151 -8.70 9.28 22.76
N ALA A 152 -9.21 9.55 21.55
CA ALA A 152 -8.84 8.84 20.33
C ALA A 152 -7.42 9.11 19.84
N ARG A 153 -6.87 10.31 20.04
CA ARG A 153 -5.49 10.61 19.65
C ARG A 153 -4.52 9.96 20.61
N ALA A 154 -3.39 9.50 20.11
CA ALA A 154 -2.38 8.80 20.89
C ALA A 154 -1.93 9.55 22.15
N ARG A 155 -1.71 10.87 22.05
CA ARG A 155 -1.33 11.70 23.21
C ARG A 155 -2.42 11.76 24.27
N ASP A 156 -3.67 11.76 23.85
CA ASP A 156 -4.81 11.79 24.75
C ASP A 156 -4.99 10.45 25.44
N THR A 157 -4.86 9.33 24.71
CA THR A 157 -4.85 7.99 25.29
C THR A 157 -3.70 7.83 26.31
N LEU A 158 -2.49 8.26 25.97
CA LEU A 158 -1.36 8.22 26.91
C LEU A 158 -1.60 9.06 28.16
N SER A 159 -2.25 10.21 28.02
CA SER A 159 -2.58 11.05 29.17
C SER A 159 -3.47 10.30 30.17
N VAL A 160 -4.34 9.38 29.73
CA VAL A 160 -5.12 8.53 30.65
C VAL A 160 -4.23 7.51 31.36
N LEU A 161 -3.18 7.01 30.69
CA LEU A 161 -2.27 6.00 31.22
C LEU A 161 -1.17 6.56 32.13
N GLU A 162 -0.78 7.83 31.98
CA GLU A 162 0.23 8.50 32.82
C GLU A 162 0.02 8.31 34.34
N PRO A 163 -1.19 8.49 34.91
CA PRO A 163 -1.42 8.29 36.33
C PRO A 163 -1.58 6.82 36.77
N VAL A 164 -1.70 5.86 35.85
CA VAL A 164 -1.88 4.44 36.15
C VAL A 164 -0.58 3.86 36.71
N ARG A 165 -0.66 3.20 37.87
CA ARG A 165 0.52 2.69 38.60
C ARG A 165 0.77 1.20 38.39
N SER A 166 -0.25 0.47 38.01
CA SER A 166 -0.22 -0.98 37.87
C SER A 166 0.35 -1.39 36.51
N ASP A 167 1.17 -2.43 36.51
CA ASP A 167 1.59 -3.10 35.28
C ASP A 167 0.41 -3.86 34.66
N GLY A 168 0.53 -4.27 33.40
CA GLY A 168 -0.51 -5.02 32.70
C GLY A 168 -1.63 -4.15 32.12
N VAL A 169 -1.41 -2.84 32.03
CA VAL A 169 -2.27 -1.92 31.25
C VAL A 169 -1.59 -1.53 29.95
N GLY A 170 -2.34 -1.60 28.85
CA GLY A 170 -1.86 -1.26 27.51
C GLY A 170 -2.94 -0.61 26.66
N VAL A 171 -2.69 -0.54 25.35
CA VAL A 171 -3.56 0.15 24.40
C VAL A 171 -4.06 -0.80 23.32
N VAL A 172 -5.38 -0.77 23.09
CA VAL A 172 -5.96 -1.19 21.82
C VAL A 172 -5.90 0.02 20.89
N TRP A 173 -4.99 -0.03 19.93
CA TRP A 173 -4.78 1.08 19.02
C TRP A 173 -5.73 0.95 17.84
N ASP A 174 -6.71 1.84 17.78
CA ASP A 174 -7.53 2.08 16.60
C ASP A 174 -7.06 3.39 15.93
N PRO A 175 -6.20 3.29 14.91
CA PRO A 175 -5.70 4.46 14.20
C PRO A 175 -6.74 5.11 13.29
N ALA A 176 -7.84 4.42 12.94
CA ALA A 176 -8.90 5.04 12.15
C ALA A 176 -9.64 6.06 13.02
N ASN A 177 -9.99 5.72 14.26
CA ASN A 177 -10.60 6.66 15.22
C ASN A 177 -9.77 7.95 15.38
N ALA A 178 -8.44 7.82 15.49
CA ALA A 178 -7.54 8.96 15.61
C ALA A 178 -7.46 9.80 14.32
N TYR A 179 -7.50 9.14 13.16
CA TYR A 179 -7.51 9.78 11.85
C TYR A 179 -8.78 10.59 11.59
N GLU A 180 -9.94 10.12 12.07
CA GLU A 180 -11.20 10.85 11.95
C GLU A 180 -11.15 12.24 12.59
N VAL A 181 -10.32 12.40 13.63
CA VAL A 181 -10.05 13.65 14.33
C VAL A 181 -8.68 14.27 13.95
N GLY A 182 -8.05 13.80 12.88
CA GLY A 182 -6.93 14.45 12.20
C GLY A 182 -5.52 13.98 12.58
N GLU A 183 -5.34 12.89 13.32
CA GLU A 183 -4.01 12.31 13.62
C GLU A 183 -3.57 11.32 12.54
N GLN A 184 -2.31 11.39 12.08
CA GLN A 184 -1.78 10.41 11.12
C GLN A 184 -1.28 9.15 11.84
N PRO A 185 -1.41 7.93 11.25
CA PRO A 185 -0.99 6.70 11.92
C PRO A 185 0.48 6.66 12.37
N ALA A 186 1.39 7.30 11.63
CA ALA A 186 2.80 7.34 11.99
C ALA A 186 3.06 8.19 13.25
N GLU A 187 2.30 9.27 13.43
CA GLU A 187 2.37 10.14 14.61
C GLU A 187 1.85 9.38 15.83
N GLY A 188 0.68 8.76 15.71
CA GLY A 188 0.07 8.01 16.79
C GLY A 188 0.95 6.84 17.27
N LEU A 189 1.50 6.07 16.33
CA LEU A 189 2.37 4.95 16.67
C LEU A 189 3.71 5.38 17.29
N ALA A 190 4.29 6.49 16.83
CA ALA A 190 5.51 7.04 17.43
C ALA A 190 5.29 7.47 18.88
N VAL A 191 4.07 7.90 19.23
CA VAL A 191 3.69 8.27 20.58
C VAL A 191 3.38 7.03 21.44
N LEU A 192 2.52 6.12 20.97
CA LEU A 192 2.09 4.95 21.74
C LEU A 192 3.22 3.92 21.92
N GLY A 193 4.07 3.75 20.90
CA GLY A 193 5.25 2.89 20.95
C GLY A 193 4.94 1.47 21.45
N ASP A 194 5.65 1.07 22.50
CA ASP A 194 5.56 -0.25 23.11
C ASP A 194 4.30 -0.46 23.95
N ARG A 195 3.43 0.54 24.14
CA ARG A 195 2.16 0.40 24.86
C ARG A 195 1.07 -0.27 24.02
N VAL A 196 1.25 -0.35 22.70
CA VAL A 196 0.30 -1.03 21.81
C VAL A 196 0.29 -2.53 22.10
N ARG A 197 -0.88 -3.07 22.44
CA ARG A 197 -1.08 -4.50 22.74
C ARG A 197 -1.91 -5.20 21.67
N HIS A 198 -2.88 -4.48 21.11
CA HIS A 198 -3.80 -4.95 20.07
C HIS A 198 -4.03 -3.81 19.07
N VAL A 199 -4.29 -4.13 17.81
CA VAL A 199 -4.58 -3.12 16.78
C VAL A 199 -5.90 -3.43 16.10
N HIS A 200 -6.78 -2.44 16.06
CA HIS A 200 -7.96 -2.49 15.19
C HIS A 200 -7.59 -1.98 13.80
N VAL A 201 -8.00 -2.74 12.79
CA VAL A 201 -7.77 -2.40 11.38
C VAL A 201 -9.13 -2.09 10.76
N LYS A 202 -9.28 -0.86 10.28
CA LYS A 202 -10.45 -0.36 9.57
C LYS A 202 -10.03 0.44 8.35
N ASP A 203 -10.97 0.66 7.44
CA ASP A 203 -10.87 1.71 6.44
C ASP A 203 -12.13 2.55 6.51
N VAL A 204 -12.00 3.85 6.30
CA VAL A 204 -13.10 4.81 6.47
C VAL A 204 -13.10 5.82 5.34
N ALA A 205 -14.28 6.27 4.94
CA ALA A 205 -14.45 7.34 3.97
C ALA A 205 -15.43 8.39 4.52
N ARG A 206 -15.19 9.66 4.17
CA ARG A 206 -16.18 10.70 4.46
C ARG A 206 -17.36 10.57 3.51
N GLU A 207 -18.54 10.54 4.09
CA GLU A 207 -19.80 10.71 3.37
C GLU A 207 -20.49 11.99 3.83
N THR A 208 -21.28 12.57 2.94
CA THR A 208 -22.16 13.69 3.23
C THR A 208 -23.58 13.24 2.95
N THR A 209 -24.39 13.13 4.01
CA THR A 209 -25.82 12.85 3.93
C THR A 209 -26.61 14.14 4.16
N ALA A 210 -27.94 14.07 4.00
CA ALA A 210 -28.82 15.20 4.32
C ALA A 210 -28.77 15.60 5.82
N GLU A 211 -28.26 14.73 6.69
CA GLU A 211 -28.22 14.88 8.14
C GLU A 211 -26.84 15.35 8.65
N GLY A 212 -25.84 15.40 7.78
CA GLY A 212 -24.49 15.86 8.11
C GLY A 212 -23.40 15.14 7.31
N SER A 213 -22.14 15.46 7.61
CA SER A 213 -20.98 14.72 7.09
C SER A 213 -20.35 13.91 8.22
N GLY A 214 -20.05 12.64 7.95
CA GLY A 214 -19.44 11.72 8.91
C GLY A 214 -18.50 10.74 8.23
N TRP A 215 -17.72 10.02 9.04
CA TRP A 215 -16.90 8.91 8.59
C TRP A 215 -17.73 7.64 8.61
N ILE A 216 -17.69 6.89 7.51
CA ILE A 216 -18.39 5.61 7.37
C ILE A 216 -17.36 4.53 7.07
N PRO A 217 -17.43 3.37 7.75
CA PRO A 217 -16.56 2.24 7.44
C PRO A 217 -16.67 1.81 5.96
N ARG A 218 -15.54 1.36 5.43
CA ARG A 218 -15.39 0.81 4.09
C ARG A 218 -14.56 -0.46 4.14
N LEU A 219 -14.80 -1.34 3.18
CA LEU A 219 -13.94 -2.50 3.03
C LEU A 219 -12.50 -2.03 2.81
N PRO A 220 -11.50 -2.66 3.45
CA PRO A 220 -10.11 -2.25 3.34
C PRO A 220 -9.63 -2.10 1.89
N GLY A 221 -9.03 -0.94 1.61
CA GLY A 221 -8.60 -0.51 0.28
C GLY A 221 -9.67 0.21 -0.54
N GLN A 222 -10.80 0.56 0.06
CA GLN A 222 -11.90 1.32 -0.58
C GLN A 222 -12.21 2.64 0.14
N GLY A 223 -11.58 2.91 1.29
CA GLY A 223 -11.70 4.17 1.99
C GLY A 223 -10.55 5.13 1.70
N ALA A 224 -10.50 6.22 2.47
CA ALA A 224 -9.50 7.28 2.38
C ALA A 224 -8.36 7.12 3.42
N PHE A 225 -8.53 6.24 4.41
CA PHE A 225 -7.58 6.10 5.52
C PHE A 225 -6.29 5.35 5.14
N ALA A 226 -6.38 4.41 4.18
CA ALA A 226 -5.27 3.59 3.69
C ALA A 226 -4.62 2.70 4.79
N PRO A 227 -5.35 1.70 5.32
CA PRO A 227 -4.88 0.84 6.41
C PRO A 227 -3.61 0.03 6.11
N GLU A 228 -3.20 -0.12 4.85
CA GLU A 228 -1.93 -0.76 4.47
C GLU A 228 -0.72 -0.01 5.04
N ARG A 229 -0.84 1.31 5.25
CA ARG A 229 0.19 2.13 5.90
C ARG A 229 0.40 1.70 7.35
N VAL A 230 -0.67 1.35 8.05
CA VAL A 230 -0.65 0.85 9.44
C VAL A 230 0.09 -0.48 9.50
N LEU A 231 -0.27 -1.44 8.64
CA LEU A 231 0.42 -2.73 8.57
C LEU A 231 1.93 -2.57 8.28
N GLY A 232 2.28 -1.62 7.39
CA GLY A 232 3.68 -1.31 7.08
C GLY A 232 4.44 -0.71 8.26
N LEU A 233 3.80 0.16 9.04
CA LEU A 233 4.38 0.74 10.26
C LEU A 233 4.63 -0.33 11.33
N LEU A 234 3.61 -1.16 11.61
CA LEU A 234 3.71 -2.26 12.57
C LEU A 234 4.81 -3.26 12.19
N ARG A 235 4.91 -3.60 10.90
CA ARG A 235 5.97 -4.47 10.38
C ARG A 235 7.36 -3.91 10.63
N ARG A 236 7.58 -2.59 10.42
CA ARG A 236 8.87 -1.92 10.66
C ARG A 236 9.26 -1.90 12.14
N LEU A 237 8.28 -1.84 13.04
CA LEU A 237 8.51 -1.92 14.49
C LEU A 237 8.69 -3.36 14.99
N GLY A 238 8.59 -4.37 14.12
CA GLY A 238 8.66 -5.76 14.53
C GLY A 238 7.45 -6.19 15.37
N TYR A 239 6.32 -5.50 15.27
CA TYR A 239 5.09 -5.87 15.99
C TYR A 239 4.65 -7.28 15.59
N ASP A 240 4.48 -8.15 16.59
CA ASP A 240 4.23 -9.58 16.41
C ASP A 240 2.90 -10.06 16.99
N ARG A 241 2.10 -9.15 17.59
CA ARG A 241 0.80 -9.43 18.21
C ARG A 241 -0.36 -9.33 17.19
N TRP A 242 -1.55 -8.94 17.64
CA TRP A 242 -2.82 -9.01 16.92
C TRP A 242 -3.13 -7.78 16.07
N ALA A 243 -3.51 -8.01 14.82
CA ALA A 243 -4.19 -7.05 13.97
C ALA A 243 -5.60 -7.59 13.68
N SER A 244 -6.60 -6.99 14.31
CA SER A 244 -8.00 -7.44 14.28
C SER A 244 -8.83 -6.57 13.34
N PHE A 245 -9.56 -7.20 12.43
CA PHE A 245 -10.51 -6.49 11.57
C PHE A 245 -11.77 -6.13 12.36
N GLU A 246 -11.93 -4.84 12.64
CA GLU A 246 -13.11 -4.34 13.34
C GLU A 246 -14.15 -3.85 12.32
N TRP A 247 -14.98 -4.79 11.84
CA TRP A 247 -16.08 -4.47 10.92
C TRP A 247 -17.33 -4.06 11.71
N GLU A 248 -17.80 -2.83 11.57
CA GLU A 248 -18.84 -2.28 12.45
C GLU A 248 -20.27 -2.57 11.97
N LYS A 249 -20.52 -3.79 11.45
CA LYS A 249 -21.83 -4.21 10.91
C LYS A 249 -22.97 -4.05 11.92
N ARG A 250 -22.69 -4.25 13.21
CA ARG A 250 -23.65 -4.05 14.30
C ARG A 250 -24.22 -2.63 14.35
N TRP A 251 -23.42 -1.61 14.02
CA TRP A 251 -23.80 -0.20 14.07
C TRP A 251 -24.23 0.36 12.72
N HIS A 252 -23.75 -0.26 11.64
CA HIS A 252 -24.06 0.13 10.27
C HIS A 252 -24.68 -1.04 9.49
N PRO A 253 -26.01 -1.26 9.58
CA PRO A 253 -26.68 -2.38 8.94
C PRO A 253 -26.54 -2.40 7.41
N ALA A 254 -26.27 -1.25 6.79
CA ALA A 254 -26.08 -1.13 5.34
C ALA A 254 -24.70 -1.61 4.85
N LEU A 255 -23.74 -1.84 5.74
CA LEU A 255 -22.44 -2.39 5.36
C LEU A 255 -22.57 -3.80 4.79
N GLU A 256 -21.58 -4.21 4.00
CA GLU A 256 -21.50 -5.58 3.49
C GLU A 256 -21.61 -6.62 4.61
N GLU A 257 -22.26 -7.74 4.30
CA GLU A 257 -22.41 -8.85 5.24
C GLU A 257 -21.05 -9.49 5.60
N PRO A 258 -20.91 -10.10 6.79
CA PRO A 258 -19.65 -10.72 7.22
C PRO A 258 -19.10 -11.77 6.25
N GLU A 259 -19.98 -12.48 5.53
CA GLU A 259 -19.61 -13.44 4.48
C GLU A 259 -18.86 -12.80 3.30
N VAL A 260 -19.03 -11.49 3.09
CA VAL A 260 -18.30 -10.70 2.10
C VAL A 260 -17.08 -10.04 2.74
N ALA A 261 -17.28 -9.41 3.91
CA ALA A 261 -16.27 -8.56 4.54
C ALA A 261 -15.07 -9.36 5.06
N PHE A 262 -15.29 -10.49 5.74
CA PHE A 262 -14.18 -11.27 6.34
C PHE A 262 -13.26 -11.90 5.29
N PRO A 263 -13.76 -12.57 4.23
CA PRO A 263 -12.89 -13.05 3.17
C PRO A 263 -12.18 -11.91 2.42
N HIS A 264 -12.83 -10.75 2.29
CA HIS A 264 -12.21 -9.56 1.68
C HIS A 264 -11.00 -9.09 2.51
N PHE A 265 -11.17 -8.96 3.83
CA PHE A 265 -10.09 -8.56 4.72
C PHE A 265 -8.86 -9.46 4.59
N LEU A 266 -9.01 -10.78 4.62
CA LEU A 266 -7.86 -11.69 4.49
C LEU A 266 -7.17 -11.58 3.13
N ARG A 267 -7.93 -11.49 2.04
CA ARG A 267 -7.34 -11.29 0.70
C ARG A 267 -6.58 -9.97 0.62
N TRP A 268 -7.14 -8.92 1.19
CA TRP A 268 -6.52 -7.60 1.26
C TRP A 268 -5.26 -7.63 2.12
N ALA A 269 -5.33 -8.16 3.35
CA ALA A 269 -4.21 -8.21 4.30
C ALA A 269 -3.06 -9.04 3.73
N ALA A 270 -3.36 -10.19 3.13
CA ALA A 270 -2.34 -11.03 2.48
C ALA A 270 -1.65 -10.30 1.32
N ARG A 271 -2.39 -9.50 0.52
CA ARG A 271 -1.81 -8.67 -0.53
C ARG A 271 -0.95 -7.55 0.05
N ALA A 272 -1.43 -6.86 1.09
CA ALA A 272 -0.71 -5.79 1.76
C ALA A 272 0.59 -6.29 2.39
N MET A 273 0.55 -7.40 3.13
CA MET A 273 1.72 -8.03 3.75
C MET A 273 2.73 -8.52 2.70
N ARG A 274 2.29 -9.16 1.61
CA ARG A 274 3.20 -9.53 0.50
C ARG A 274 3.89 -8.32 -0.15
N ALA A 275 3.19 -7.20 -0.26
CA ALA A 275 3.78 -5.96 -0.76
C ALA A 275 4.83 -5.37 0.20
N LEU A 276 4.75 -5.69 1.50
CA LEU A 276 5.73 -5.32 2.52
C LEU A 276 6.94 -6.28 2.56
N ASP A 277 6.74 -7.56 2.28
CA ASP A 277 7.79 -8.58 2.24
C ASP A 277 8.59 -8.58 0.92
N THR A 278 8.11 -7.84 -0.08
CA THR A 278 8.94 -7.55 -1.26
C THR A 278 10.07 -6.62 -0.82
N PRO A 279 11.36 -7.01 -0.95
CA PRO A 279 12.46 -6.23 -0.41
C PRO A 279 12.41 -4.80 -0.92
N ARG A 280 12.06 -3.85 -0.03
CA ARG A 280 12.23 -2.42 -0.27
C ARG A 280 13.68 -2.09 0.06
N GLY A 281 14.57 -2.34 -0.90
CA GLY A 281 15.94 -1.86 -0.81
C GLY A 281 15.99 -0.36 -1.06
N GLY A 282 16.28 0.42 -0.02
CA GLY A 282 16.89 1.75 -0.10
C GLY A 282 15.99 2.94 -0.47
N ALA A 283 16.34 4.10 0.10
CA ALA A 283 15.85 5.45 -0.14
C ALA A 283 14.44 5.85 0.38
N PRO A 284 14.28 7.12 0.86
CA PRO A 284 12.97 7.68 1.18
C PRO A 284 12.10 7.76 -0.08
N THR A 285 10.90 7.18 -0.01
CA THR A 285 9.91 7.25 -1.09
C THR A 285 8.97 8.43 -0.85
N LEU A 286 8.90 9.35 -1.80
CA LEU A 286 7.93 10.45 -1.85
C LEU A 286 6.79 10.06 -2.81
N THR A 287 5.59 10.59 -2.61
CA THR A 287 4.47 10.36 -3.56
C THR A 287 4.00 11.69 -4.15
N ARG A 288 3.70 11.69 -5.46
CA ARG A 288 3.03 12.79 -6.17
C ARG A 288 1.84 12.24 -6.94
N GLY A 289 0.62 12.48 -6.46
CA GLY A 289 -0.57 11.77 -6.95
C GLY A 289 -0.45 10.27 -6.66
N ARG A 290 -0.43 9.43 -7.70
CA ARG A 290 -0.18 7.98 -7.61
C ARG A 290 1.26 7.57 -7.93
N LEU A 291 2.10 8.50 -8.37
CA LEU A 291 3.50 8.21 -8.73
C LEU A 291 4.34 8.11 -7.46
N GLU A 292 4.94 6.94 -7.23
CA GLU A 292 5.97 6.75 -6.20
C GLU A 292 7.31 7.28 -6.75
N VAL A 293 8.06 8.02 -5.94
CA VAL A 293 9.33 8.64 -6.32
C VAL A 293 10.40 8.21 -5.32
N GLU A 294 11.49 7.63 -5.80
CA GLU A 294 12.65 7.25 -4.99
C GLU A 294 13.87 8.06 -5.41
N VAL A 295 14.55 8.67 -4.45
CA VAL A 295 15.76 9.48 -4.69
C VAL A 295 16.97 8.76 -4.12
N HIS A 296 17.96 8.50 -4.96
CA HIS A 296 19.18 7.77 -4.60
C HIS A 296 20.42 8.66 -4.72
N PRO A 297 21.44 8.49 -3.88
CA PRO A 297 22.63 9.34 -3.88
C PRO A 297 23.38 9.37 -5.23
N THR A 298 23.42 8.25 -5.94
CA THR A 298 24.19 8.10 -7.18
C THR A 298 23.41 7.39 -8.27
N ARG A 299 23.77 7.66 -9.53
CA ARG A 299 23.25 6.94 -10.72
C ARG A 299 23.36 5.42 -10.57
N ALA A 300 24.48 4.95 -10.02
CA ALA A 300 24.75 3.53 -9.86
C ALA A 300 23.83 2.88 -8.80
N GLU A 301 23.56 3.56 -7.69
CA GLU A 301 22.61 3.10 -6.68
C GLU A 301 21.18 3.12 -7.21
N MET A 302 20.79 4.21 -7.87
CA MET A 302 19.50 4.35 -8.54
C MET A 302 19.26 3.21 -9.55
N GLY A 303 20.25 2.93 -10.41
CA GLY A 303 20.17 1.87 -11.41
C GLY A 303 20.01 0.48 -10.80
N ARG A 304 20.74 0.18 -9.72
CA ARG A 304 20.60 -1.10 -8.98
C ARG A 304 19.24 -1.24 -8.31
N ALA A 305 18.74 -0.16 -7.69
CA ALA A 305 17.43 -0.16 -7.04
C ALA A 305 16.30 -0.40 -8.07
N ALA A 306 16.33 0.32 -9.19
CA ALA A 306 15.39 0.11 -10.28
C ALA A 306 15.48 -1.31 -10.86
N ALA A 307 16.70 -1.85 -11.04
CA ALA A 307 16.91 -3.21 -11.54
C ALA A 307 16.35 -4.27 -10.60
N ALA A 308 16.48 -4.10 -9.29
CA ALA A 308 15.89 -5.00 -8.31
C ALA A 308 14.35 -5.03 -8.39
N VAL A 309 13.72 -3.87 -8.53
CA VAL A 309 12.25 -3.77 -8.68
C VAL A 309 11.78 -4.43 -9.99
N VAL A 310 12.49 -4.19 -11.09
CA VAL A 310 12.17 -4.78 -12.39
C VAL A 310 12.40 -6.29 -12.38
N SER A 311 13.52 -6.77 -11.84
CA SER A 311 13.83 -8.20 -11.70
C SER A 311 12.75 -8.94 -10.91
N ALA A 312 12.38 -8.40 -9.75
CA ALA A 312 11.33 -8.97 -8.90
C ALA A 312 9.97 -9.04 -9.64
N HIS A 313 9.61 -7.99 -10.39
CA HIS A 313 8.40 -7.98 -11.21
C HIS A 313 8.43 -9.06 -12.29
N LEU A 314 9.50 -9.12 -13.08
CA LEU A 314 9.64 -10.08 -14.18
C LEU A 314 9.56 -11.52 -13.68
N ARG A 315 10.30 -11.84 -12.62
CA ARG A 315 10.27 -13.15 -11.97
C ARG A 315 8.88 -13.54 -11.48
N ARG A 316 8.17 -12.59 -10.86
CA ARG A 316 6.81 -12.82 -10.34
C ARG A 316 5.83 -13.10 -11.46
N GLU A 317 5.83 -12.29 -12.52
CA GLU A 317 4.93 -12.50 -13.65
C GLU A 317 5.22 -13.81 -14.38
N VAL A 318 6.50 -14.17 -14.53
CA VAL A 318 6.87 -15.48 -15.08
C VAL A 318 6.46 -16.63 -14.15
N GLY A 319 6.57 -16.48 -12.83
CA GLY A 319 6.11 -17.47 -11.86
C GLY A 319 4.59 -17.68 -11.88
N ARG A 320 3.83 -16.64 -12.22
CA ARG A 320 2.36 -16.68 -12.28
C ARG A 320 1.83 -17.22 -13.61
N GLU A 321 2.35 -16.70 -14.73
CA GLU A 321 1.78 -16.91 -16.07
C GLU A 321 2.70 -17.78 -16.97
N GLY A 322 3.82 -18.26 -16.44
CA GLY A 322 4.81 -19.06 -17.16
C GLY A 322 5.70 -18.26 -18.14
N ARG A 323 5.26 -17.07 -18.56
CA ARG A 323 5.97 -16.10 -19.40
C ARG A 323 5.53 -14.67 -19.10
N THR A 324 6.29 -13.68 -19.54
CA THR A 324 5.85 -12.27 -19.48
C THR A 324 6.46 -11.46 -20.62
N ALA A 325 5.98 -10.23 -20.81
CA ALA A 325 6.54 -9.29 -21.76
C ALA A 325 6.85 -7.95 -21.09
N ALA A 326 7.89 -7.26 -21.56
CA ALA A 326 8.29 -5.94 -21.06
C ALA A 326 8.78 -5.02 -22.17
N ILE A 327 8.52 -3.72 -22.01
CA ILE A 327 8.98 -2.67 -22.91
C ILE A 327 10.19 -1.97 -22.28
N PHE A 328 11.26 -1.79 -23.06
CA PHE A 328 12.54 -1.24 -22.61
C PHE A 328 12.84 0.11 -23.27
N ALA A 329 13.31 1.07 -22.47
CA ALA A 329 13.80 2.35 -22.94
C ALA A 329 15.24 2.26 -23.46
N SER A 330 15.54 3.08 -24.47
CA SER A 330 16.85 3.12 -25.14
C SER A 330 17.47 4.50 -24.98
N ALA A 331 18.27 4.70 -23.93
CA ALA A 331 18.99 5.96 -23.71
C ALA A 331 20.16 5.76 -22.75
N PRO A 332 21.24 6.57 -22.83
CA PRO A 332 22.37 6.49 -21.89
C PRO A 332 21.99 6.68 -20.41
N SER A 333 20.81 7.22 -20.11
CA SER A 333 20.24 7.26 -18.77
C SER A 333 19.95 5.87 -18.17
N GLN A 334 19.89 4.84 -19.00
CA GLN A 334 19.56 3.47 -18.62
C GLN A 334 20.79 2.59 -18.37
N ASP A 335 22.01 3.07 -18.65
CA ASP A 335 23.22 2.23 -18.69
C ASP A 335 23.47 1.47 -17.38
N GLU A 336 23.43 2.14 -16.23
CA GLU A 336 23.65 1.49 -14.94
C GLU A 336 22.55 0.47 -14.59
N PHE A 337 21.30 0.77 -14.95
CA PHE A 337 20.16 -0.11 -14.75
C PHE A 337 20.24 -1.36 -15.64
N LEU A 338 20.52 -1.21 -16.93
CA LEU A 338 20.65 -2.33 -17.87
C LEU A 338 21.84 -3.23 -17.49
N SER A 339 22.95 -2.63 -17.05
CA SER A 339 24.10 -3.35 -16.53
C SER A 339 23.74 -4.18 -15.29
N ALA A 340 22.97 -3.60 -14.36
CA ALA A 340 22.50 -4.31 -13.17
C ALA A 340 21.51 -5.44 -13.50
N LEU A 341 20.57 -5.25 -14.44
CA LEU A 341 19.67 -6.31 -14.91
C LEU A 341 20.44 -7.45 -15.58
N ARG A 342 21.42 -7.11 -16.43
CA ARG A 342 22.29 -8.10 -17.09
C ARG A 342 23.04 -8.96 -16.07
N ALA A 343 23.47 -8.37 -14.95
CA ALA A 343 24.20 -9.07 -13.90
C ALA A 343 23.29 -9.97 -13.03
N ASP A 344 21.97 -9.79 -13.06
CA ASP A 344 21.03 -10.58 -12.28
C ASP A 344 20.70 -11.92 -12.97
N GLY A 345 21.40 -12.97 -12.54
CA GLY A 345 21.18 -14.33 -13.02
C GLY A 345 19.87 -14.98 -12.58
N SER A 346 19.07 -14.33 -11.72
CA SER A 346 17.79 -14.87 -11.26
C SER A 346 16.62 -14.57 -12.20
N ILE A 347 16.83 -13.71 -13.20
CA ILE A 347 15.81 -13.35 -14.18
C ILE A 347 15.66 -14.48 -15.21
N PRO A 348 14.46 -15.06 -15.40
CA PRO A 348 14.21 -16.10 -16.39
C PRO A 348 14.07 -15.50 -17.80
N TRP A 349 15.17 -15.00 -18.35
CA TRP A 349 15.20 -14.26 -19.63
C TRP A 349 14.55 -15.04 -20.79
N ASP A 350 14.73 -16.36 -20.84
CA ASP A 350 14.19 -17.25 -21.87
C ASP A 350 12.65 -17.31 -21.90
N ARG A 351 11.99 -16.75 -20.88
CA ARG A 351 10.53 -16.64 -20.75
C ARG A 351 10.02 -15.20 -20.90
N ILE A 352 10.90 -14.27 -21.25
CA ILE A 352 10.59 -12.84 -21.38
C ILE A 352 10.58 -12.44 -22.85
N THR A 353 9.46 -11.87 -23.31
CA THR A 353 9.39 -11.16 -24.59
C THR A 353 9.73 -9.69 -24.38
N ALA A 354 10.72 -9.17 -25.09
CA ALA A 354 11.14 -7.77 -25.01
C ALA A 354 10.58 -6.95 -26.19
N PHE A 355 10.24 -5.71 -25.90
CA PHE A 355 9.88 -4.65 -26.85
C PHE A 355 10.75 -3.42 -26.57
N HIS A 356 10.94 -2.55 -27.56
CA HIS A 356 11.45 -1.19 -27.32
C HIS A 356 10.40 -0.12 -27.65
N LEU A 357 10.65 1.12 -27.23
CA LEU A 357 9.68 2.22 -27.24
C LEU A 357 9.54 2.94 -28.59
N ASP A 358 10.65 3.09 -29.29
CA ASP A 358 10.78 4.04 -30.39
C ASP A 358 11.98 3.71 -31.29
N GLU A 359 11.90 4.17 -32.53
CA GLU A 359 13.00 4.13 -33.51
C GLU A 359 12.87 5.27 -34.52
N TYR A 360 14.00 5.80 -34.98
CA TYR A 360 14.01 6.76 -36.07
C TYR A 360 13.58 6.13 -37.40
N ILE A 361 12.75 6.84 -38.18
CA ILE A 361 12.43 6.40 -39.54
C ILE A 361 13.63 6.68 -40.45
N GLY A 362 13.98 5.70 -41.28
CA GLY A 362 15.11 5.75 -42.21
C GLY A 362 16.44 5.26 -41.62
N ILE A 363 16.46 4.86 -40.34
CA ILE A 363 17.66 4.34 -39.68
C ILE A 363 17.63 2.81 -39.65
N ASP A 364 18.69 2.17 -40.13
CA ASP A 364 18.85 0.72 -40.11
C ASP A 364 19.25 0.20 -38.71
N ALA A 365 19.04 -1.10 -38.46
CA ALA A 365 19.26 -1.71 -37.16
C ALA A 365 20.74 -1.76 -36.71
N THR A 366 21.70 -1.49 -37.60
CA THR A 366 23.14 -1.49 -37.32
C THR A 366 23.71 -0.09 -37.14
N HIS A 367 22.96 0.93 -37.54
CA HIS A 367 23.35 2.33 -37.41
C HIS A 367 23.65 2.69 -35.95
N ALA A 368 24.64 3.55 -35.72
CA ALA A 368 25.05 3.94 -34.36
C ALA A 368 23.93 4.65 -33.56
N ALA A 369 23.07 5.39 -34.26
CA ALA A 369 21.91 6.07 -33.69
C ALA A 369 20.70 5.15 -33.42
N SER A 370 20.73 3.89 -33.88
CA SER A 370 19.58 2.99 -33.74
C SER A 370 19.32 2.64 -32.27
N PHE A 371 18.07 2.84 -31.85
CA PHE A 371 17.63 2.46 -30.51
C PHE A 371 17.51 0.95 -30.34
N ARG A 372 17.24 0.22 -31.43
CA ARG A 372 17.36 -1.25 -31.44
C ARG A 372 18.78 -1.67 -31.10
N ARG A 373 19.76 -1.10 -31.81
CA ARG A 373 21.18 -1.40 -31.59
C ARG A 373 21.60 -1.08 -30.16
N PHE A 374 21.17 0.06 -29.62
CA PHE A 374 21.45 0.44 -28.24
C PHE A 374 21.11 -0.68 -27.24
N LEU A 375 19.90 -1.24 -27.32
CA LEU A 375 19.45 -2.31 -26.44
C LEU A 375 20.12 -3.66 -26.72
N VAL A 376 20.41 -3.97 -27.98
CA VAL A 376 21.20 -5.16 -28.34
C VAL A 376 22.57 -5.09 -27.68
N ASP A 377 23.30 -4.00 -27.91
CA ASP A 377 24.68 -3.83 -27.45
C ASP A 377 24.79 -3.87 -25.91
N ARG A 378 23.78 -3.35 -25.19
CA ARG A 378 23.80 -3.22 -23.72
C ARG A 378 23.16 -4.37 -22.96
N LEU A 379 22.14 -5.03 -23.54
CA LEU A 379 21.37 -6.06 -22.84
C LEU A 379 21.18 -7.32 -23.69
N PHE A 380 20.52 -7.23 -24.84
CA PHE A 380 20.00 -8.43 -25.53
C PHE A 380 21.04 -9.25 -26.28
N ALA A 381 22.25 -8.74 -26.50
CA ALA A 381 23.40 -9.56 -26.93
C ALA A 381 23.99 -10.41 -25.77
N HIS A 382 23.65 -10.08 -24.52
CA HIS A 382 24.25 -10.69 -23.32
C HIS A 382 23.31 -11.61 -22.55
N VAL A 383 22.00 -11.55 -22.83
CA VAL A 383 20.98 -12.40 -22.20
C VAL A 383 20.07 -13.01 -23.27
N ARG A 384 19.60 -14.23 -23.04
CA ARG A 384 18.75 -14.94 -24.00
C ARG A 384 17.28 -14.72 -23.70
N VAL A 385 16.66 -13.75 -24.38
CA VAL A 385 15.20 -13.52 -24.32
C VAL A 385 14.40 -14.53 -25.14
N ARG A 386 13.12 -14.71 -24.82
CA ARG A 386 12.17 -15.50 -25.64
C ARG A 386 12.06 -14.92 -27.05
N ALA A 387 11.90 -13.61 -27.13
CA ALA A 387 11.84 -12.83 -28.36
C ALA A 387 12.19 -11.37 -28.04
N PHE A 388 12.80 -10.67 -28.99
CA PHE A 388 12.97 -9.21 -28.96
C PHE A 388 12.31 -8.61 -30.19
N HIS A 389 11.13 -8.02 -30.00
CA HIS A 389 10.38 -7.33 -31.04
C HIS A 389 10.88 -5.89 -31.19
N GLN A 390 11.19 -5.55 -32.44
CA GLN A 390 11.83 -4.30 -32.82
C GLN A 390 10.95 -3.55 -33.83
N LEU A 391 10.86 -2.23 -33.69
CA LEU A 391 10.32 -1.28 -34.66
C LEU A 391 11.31 -1.13 -35.80
N ALA A 392 10.88 -1.48 -37.00
CA ALA A 392 11.71 -1.38 -38.20
C ALA A 392 11.73 0.07 -38.70
N GLY A 393 12.77 0.83 -38.31
CA GLY A 393 12.99 2.19 -38.80
C GLY A 393 13.12 2.28 -40.32
N GLU A 394 13.66 1.23 -40.94
CA GLU A 394 13.84 1.05 -42.38
C GLU A 394 12.61 0.49 -43.11
N ALA A 395 11.47 0.33 -42.43
CA ALA A 395 10.25 -0.18 -43.05
C ALA A 395 9.83 0.70 -44.23
N ALA A 396 9.57 0.07 -45.37
CA ALA A 396 9.12 0.77 -46.59
C ALA A 396 7.79 1.51 -46.39
N ASP A 397 6.93 0.98 -45.51
CA ASP A 397 5.68 1.60 -45.08
C ASP A 397 5.65 1.73 -43.55
N PRO A 398 5.98 2.91 -43.00
CA PRO A 398 5.94 3.17 -41.56
C PRO A 398 4.55 2.98 -40.93
N ALA A 399 3.47 3.18 -41.68
CA ALA A 399 2.12 3.00 -41.16
C ALA A 399 1.79 1.50 -41.01
N ALA A 400 2.17 0.68 -41.99
CA ALA A 400 2.06 -0.77 -41.88
C ALA A 400 2.91 -1.32 -40.72
N GLU A 401 4.08 -0.72 -40.47
CA GLU A 401 4.93 -1.06 -39.34
C GLU A 401 4.29 -0.75 -37.98
N CYS A 402 3.64 0.41 -37.83
CA CYS A 402 2.85 0.73 -36.64
C CYS A 402 1.78 -0.33 -36.37
N VAL A 403 1.05 -0.76 -37.40
CA VAL A 403 0.00 -1.79 -37.29
C VAL A 403 0.59 -3.14 -36.86
N ARG A 404 1.69 -3.56 -37.49
CA ARG A 404 2.39 -4.81 -37.16
C ARG A 404 2.85 -4.81 -35.71
N TYR A 405 3.47 -3.72 -35.27
CA TYR A 405 4.02 -3.63 -33.92
C TYR A 405 2.92 -3.53 -32.85
N ALA A 406 1.83 -2.80 -33.12
CA ALA A 406 0.64 -2.76 -32.26
C ALA A 406 0.00 -4.15 -32.08
N ALA A 407 -0.07 -4.96 -33.14
CA ALA A 407 -0.58 -6.33 -33.05
C ALA A 407 0.29 -7.23 -32.15
N LEU A 408 1.62 -7.10 -32.21
CA LEU A 408 2.53 -7.81 -31.32
C LEU A 408 2.37 -7.38 -29.86
N LEU A 409 2.23 -6.08 -29.63
CA LEU A 409 1.98 -5.49 -28.32
C LEU A 409 0.67 -6.01 -27.70
N GLU A 410 -0.39 -6.18 -28.48
CA GLU A 410 -1.66 -6.75 -28.00
C GLU A 410 -1.56 -8.26 -27.75
N ALA A 411 -0.85 -9.00 -28.61
CA ALA A 411 -0.69 -10.44 -28.46
C ALA A 411 0.14 -10.82 -27.22
N GLU A 412 1.21 -10.07 -26.94
CA GLU A 412 2.15 -10.40 -25.87
C GLU A 412 1.80 -9.74 -24.53
N ARG A 413 0.93 -8.70 -24.53
CA ARG A 413 0.44 -7.99 -23.33
C ARG A 413 1.55 -7.69 -22.31
N PRO A 414 2.49 -6.79 -22.64
CA PRO A 414 3.54 -6.36 -21.71
C PRO A 414 2.99 -6.02 -20.34
N SER A 415 3.60 -6.59 -19.31
CA SER A 415 3.24 -6.37 -17.91
C SER A 415 3.99 -5.18 -17.30
N LEU A 416 5.04 -4.72 -17.99
CA LEU A 416 5.99 -3.71 -17.51
C LEU A 416 6.45 -2.79 -18.65
N ALA A 417 6.49 -1.49 -18.39
CA ALA A 417 7.14 -0.50 -19.23
C ALA A 417 8.27 0.19 -18.46
N ILE A 418 9.48 0.13 -19.00
CA ILE A 418 10.65 0.84 -18.49
C ILE A 418 10.83 2.09 -19.34
N LEU A 419 10.90 3.25 -18.69
CA LEU A 419 10.80 4.55 -19.32
C LEU A 419 11.97 5.46 -18.93
N GLY A 420 12.32 6.35 -19.84
CA GLY A 420 13.04 7.59 -19.52
C GLY A 420 12.10 8.79 -19.54
N ILE A 421 12.57 9.93 -19.03
CA ILE A 421 11.90 11.23 -19.21
C ILE A 421 12.83 12.18 -19.98
N GLY A 422 12.30 12.78 -21.03
CA GLY A 422 12.99 13.81 -21.82
C GLY A 422 13.26 15.09 -21.04
N GLU A 423 14.19 15.93 -21.50
CA GLU A 423 14.46 17.24 -20.86
C GLU A 423 13.28 18.23 -20.95
N ASN A 424 12.36 17.99 -21.88
CA ASN A 424 11.08 18.70 -22.02
C ASN A 424 9.90 17.92 -21.40
N GLY A 425 10.17 16.83 -20.68
CA GLY A 425 9.15 15.99 -20.07
C GLY A 425 8.49 14.98 -21.00
N HIS A 426 9.00 14.75 -22.22
CA HIS A 426 8.46 13.71 -23.10
C HIS A 426 8.60 12.30 -22.52
N LEU A 427 7.78 11.38 -23.02
CA LEU A 427 7.89 9.94 -22.84
C LEU A 427 8.05 9.29 -24.22
N ALA A 428 9.07 8.45 -24.40
CA ALA A 428 9.48 7.99 -25.74
C ALA A 428 9.70 9.21 -26.68
N PHE A 429 9.41 9.12 -27.98
CA PHE A 429 9.40 10.29 -28.87
C PHE A 429 8.10 11.11 -28.84
N ILE A 430 7.26 10.97 -27.81
CA ILE A 430 6.04 11.77 -27.68
C ILE A 430 6.37 13.13 -27.03
N ASP A 431 6.93 14.03 -27.83
CA ASP A 431 7.24 15.41 -27.43
C ASP A 431 5.98 16.25 -27.17
N PRO A 432 6.07 17.33 -26.36
CA PRO A 432 4.92 18.16 -26.01
C PRO A 432 4.04 18.63 -27.19
N PRO A 433 4.58 19.06 -28.35
CA PRO A 433 3.75 19.51 -29.48
C PRO A 433 2.91 18.41 -30.12
N VAL A 434 3.36 17.15 -30.05
CA VAL A 434 2.71 15.98 -30.68
C VAL A 434 2.02 15.08 -29.66
N CYS A 435 2.06 15.45 -28.38
CA CYS A 435 1.49 14.65 -27.30
C CYS A 435 -0.05 14.72 -27.31
N ASP A 436 -0.69 13.56 -27.33
CA ASP A 436 -2.12 13.41 -27.09
C ASP A 436 -2.37 12.29 -26.06
N PHE A 437 -3.08 12.62 -24.98
CA PHE A 437 -3.46 11.67 -23.94
C PHE A 437 -4.70 10.84 -24.29
N PHE A 438 -5.36 11.15 -25.41
CA PHE A 438 -6.52 10.41 -25.92
C PHE A 438 -6.23 9.70 -27.24
N GLU A 439 -4.95 9.59 -27.61
CA GLU A 439 -4.50 8.85 -28.78
C GLU A 439 -5.05 7.41 -28.73
N THR A 440 -5.63 6.97 -29.85
CA THR A 440 -6.22 5.63 -29.97
C THR A 440 -5.24 4.62 -30.57
N ALA A 441 -4.25 5.09 -31.34
CA ALA A 441 -3.19 4.26 -31.87
C ALA A 441 -2.16 3.90 -30.78
N ASP A 442 -1.76 2.62 -30.73
CA ASP A 442 -0.74 2.17 -29.78
C ASP A 442 0.69 2.55 -30.20
N VAL A 443 0.90 2.65 -31.51
CA VAL A 443 2.16 3.00 -32.16
C VAL A 443 1.83 3.99 -33.26
N ARG A 444 2.64 5.04 -33.41
CA ARG A 444 2.42 6.07 -34.41
C ARG A 444 3.73 6.60 -34.99
N VAL A 445 3.61 7.20 -36.17
CA VAL A 445 4.62 8.10 -36.69
C VAL A 445 4.49 9.45 -35.98
N VAL A 446 5.61 10.01 -35.55
CA VAL A 446 5.72 11.34 -34.95
C VAL A 446 6.72 12.19 -35.73
N GLU A 447 6.45 13.48 -35.82
CA GLU A 447 7.45 14.45 -36.26
C GLU A 447 8.32 14.86 -35.07
N LEU A 448 9.63 14.87 -35.30
CA LEU A 448 10.61 15.25 -34.28
C LEU A 448 10.79 16.77 -34.31
N ASP A 449 10.66 17.40 -33.15
CA ASP A 449 10.86 18.84 -33.02
C ASP A 449 12.30 19.24 -33.38
N GLU A 450 12.46 20.44 -33.95
CA GLU A 450 13.77 20.92 -34.38
C GLU A 450 14.78 20.99 -33.23
N ARG A 451 14.33 21.32 -32.01
CA ARG A 451 15.20 21.31 -30.82
C ARG A 451 15.68 19.92 -30.47
N CYS A 452 14.80 18.91 -30.55
CA CYS A 452 15.15 17.51 -30.33
C CYS A 452 16.18 17.06 -31.37
N ARG A 453 15.99 17.42 -32.63
CA ARG A 453 16.93 17.09 -33.71
C ARG A 453 18.29 17.79 -33.52
N ARG A 454 18.31 19.06 -33.13
CA ARG A 454 19.56 19.79 -32.82
C ARG A 454 20.32 19.17 -31.65
N GLN A 455 19.62 18.67 -30.64
CA GLN A 455 20.25 17.98 -29.51
C GLN A 455 21.03 16.74 -29.96
N GLN A 456 20.49 15.96 -30.91
CA GLN A 456 21.18 14.77 -31.43
C GLN A 456 22.50 15.08 -32.16
N VAL A 457 22.61 16.28 -32.75
CA VAL A 457 23.88 16.75 -33.34
C VAL A 457 24.85 17.17 -32.25
N HIS A 458 24.37 17.91 -31.24
CA HIS A 458 25.19 18.34 -30.10
C HIS A 458 25.74 17.17 -29.28
N ASP A 459 24.95 16.10 -29.13
CA ASP A 459 25.33 14.87 -28.44
C ASP A 459 26.27 13.98 -29.28
N GLY A 460 26.56 14.37 -30.53
CA GLY A 460 27.45 13.65 -31.44
C GLY A 460 26.84 12.40 -32.06
N THR A 461 25.52 12.19 -31.93
CA THR A 461 24.79 11.06 -32.53
C THR A 461 24.78 11.16 -34.06
N PHE A 462 24.70 12.39 -34.59
CA PHE A 462 24.76 12.71 -36.02
C PHE A 462 25.73 13.85 -36.27
N ALA A 463 26.36 13.88 -37.46
CA ALA A 463 27.35 14.90 -37.77
C ALA A 463 26.69 16.25 -38.11
N THR A 464 25.51 16.21 -38.73
CA THR A 464 24.77 17.41 -39.15
C THR A 464 23.28 17.28 -38.88
N ILE A 465 22.57 18.41 -38.82
CA ILE A 465 21.11 18.44 -38.60
C ILE A 465 20.33 17.78 -39.75
N ASP A 466 20.90 17.75 -40.96
CA ASP A 466 20.26 17.16 -42.14
C ASP A 466 20.30 15.63 -42.11
N GLU A 467 21.26 15.05 -41.39
CA GLU A 467 21.36 13.61 -41.15
C GLU A 467 20.39 13.11 -40.08
N VAL A 468 19.89 14.01 -39.21
CA VAL A 468 18.93 13.63 -38.18
C VAL A 468 17.56 13.43 -38.81
N PRO A 469 16.94 12.23 -38.68
CA PRO A 469 15.62 11.99 -39.23
C PRO A 469 14.59 13.01 -38.75
N ARG A 470 13.61 13.33 -39.60
CA ARG A 470 12.52 14.26 -39.27
C ARG A 470 11.36 13.57 -38.58
N THR A 471 11.25 12.25 -38.75
CA THR A 471 10.16 11.45 -38.22
C THR A 471 10.69 10.21 -37.51
N ALA A 472 9.89 9.71 -36.58
CA ALA A 472 10.18 8.49 -35.83
C ALA A 472 8.91 7.66 -35.63
N LEU A 473 9.10 6.37 -35.36
CA LEU A 473 8.08 5.48 -34.82
C LEU A 473 8.14 5.56 -33.30
N SER A 474 6.99 5.66 -32.64
CA SER A 474 6.91 5.72 -31.17
C SER A 474 5.66 5.05 -30.65
N LEU A 475 5.78 4.41 -29.49
CA LEU A 475 4.63 4.04 -28.68
C LEU A 475 3.93 5.31 -28.18
N SER A 476 2.59 5.26 -28.11
CA SER A 476 1.79 6.38 -27.62
C SER A 476 1.74 6.42 -26.08
N VAL A 477 1.50 7.61 -25.52
CA VAL A 477 1.34 7.76 -24.07
C VAL A 477 0.19 6.88 -23.52
N PRO A 478 -1.00 6.81 -24.15
CA PRO A 478 -2.05 5.89 -23.71
C PRO A 478 -1.60 4.43 -23.71
N ARG A 479 -0.82 3.98 -24.71
CA ARG A 479 -0.27 2.63 -24.70
C ARG A 479 0.59 2.38 -23.48
N LEU A 480 1.51 3.29 -23.16
CA LEU A 480 2.37 3.19 -21.98
C LEU A 480 1.57 3.19 -20.68
N MET A 481 0.50 3.99 -20.60
CA MET A 481 -0.36 4.09 -19.42
C MET A 481 -1.28 2.89 -19.19
N ARG A 482 -1.52 2.05 -20.21
CA ARG A 482 -2.29 0.80 -20.09
C ARG A 482 -1.46 -0.38 -19.59
N VAL A 483 -0.13 -0.26 -19.61
CA VAL A 483 0.75 -1.32 -19.11
C VAL A 483 0.56 -1.45 -17.60
N PRO A 484 0.42 -2.66 -17.03
CA PRO A 484 0.11 -2.82 -15.61
C PRO A 484 1.07 -2.11 -14.65
N ARG A 485 2.36 -2.04 -15.00
CA ARG A 485 3.39 -1.34 -14.22
C ARG A 485 4.29 -0.47 -15.10
N ALA A 486 4.66 0.72 -14.62
CA ALA A 486 5.65 1.59 -15.24
C ALA A 486 6.82 1.89 -14.28
N VAL A 487 8.05 1.85 -14.79
CA VAL A 487 9.27 2.21 -14.04
C VAL A 487 10.06 3.24 -14.85
N ALA A 488 10.13 4.47 -14.37
CA ALA A 488 10.87 5.56 -14.99
C ALA A 488 12.21 5.75 -14.29
N ILE A 489 13.31 5.85 -15.06
CA ILE A 489 14.68 5.96 -14.54
C ILE A 489 15.31 7.20 -15.16
N VAL A 490 15.60 8.21 -14.33
CA VAL A 490 15.90 9.55 -14.81
C VAL A 490 17.05 10.18 -14.03
N PRO A 491 18.31 9.86 -14.38
CA PRO A 491 19.49 10.45 -13.75
C PRO A 491 19.86 11.82 -14.33
N GLY A 492 20.60 12.59 -13.54
CA GLY A 492 21.43 13.68 -14.00
C GLY A 492 20.78 15.07 -13.98
N PRO A 493 21.61 16.12 -13.93
CA PRO A 493 21.16 17.49 -13.68
C PRO A 493 20.35 18.11 -14.83
N ALA A 494 20.53 17.62 -16.06
CA ALA A 494 19.81 18.10 -17.24
C ALA A 494 18.29 17.82 -17.14
N LYS A 495 17.89 16.85 -16.30
CA LYS A 495 16.50 16.42 -16.15
C LYS A 495 15.72 17.21 -15.10
N ARG A 496 16.38 18.02 -14.25
CA ARG A 496 15.75 18.71 -13.12
C ARG A 496 14.48 19.49 -13.47
N ALA A 497 14.54 20.28 -14.55
CA ALA A 497 13.40 21.10 -14.96
C ALA A 497 12.20 20.23 -15.39
N ALA A 498 12.45 19.17 -16.15
CA ALA A 498 11.42 18.21 -16.54
C ALA A 498 10.84 17.45 -15.34
N ILE A 499 11.69 17.04 -14.39
CA ILE A 499 11.26 16.35 -13.17
C ILE A 499 10.38 17.26 -12.31
N ALA A 500 10.80 18.50 -12.07
CA ALA A 500 9.99 19.47 -11.33
C ALA A 500 8.64 19.72 -12.03
N ALA A 501 8.63 19.91 -13.35
CA ALA A 501 7.39 20.09 -14.11
C ALA A 501 6.48 18.85 -14.08
N ALA A 502 7.06 17.64 -14.17
CA ALA A 502 6.31 16.39 -14.14
C ALA A 502 5.71 16.10 -12.75
N LEU A 503 6.44 16.42 -11.68
CA LEU A 503 6.06 16.13 -10.31
C LEU A 503 5.14 17.18 -9.68
N ASP A 504 5.47 18.47 -9.87
CA ASP A 504 4.84 19.58 -9.15
C ASP A 504 3.99 20.48 -10.07
N GLY A 505 4.16 20.39 -11.39
CA GLY A 505 3.32 21.11 -12.37
C GLY A 505 1.92 20.48 -12.55
N PRO A 506 1.04 21.05 -13.39
CA PRO A 506 -0.24 20.42 -13.74
C PRO A 506 -0.04 19.14 -14.57
N VAL A 507 -1.03 18.23 -14.59
CA VAL A 507 -1.02 17.09 -15.52
C VAL A 507 -1.44 17.59 -16.91
N THR A 508 -0.51 17.69 -17.84
CA THR A 508 -0.73 18.36 -19.15
C THR A 508 0.12 17.76 -20.27
N ARG A 509 -0.36 17.88 -21.51
CA ARG A 509 0.37 17.54 -22.74
C ARG A 509 1.65 18.36 -22.92
N ALA A 510 1.74 19.54 -22.30
CA ALA A 510 2.95 20.36 -22.28
C ALA A 510 4.11 19.72 -21.50
N CYS A 511 3.82 18.73 -20.64
CA CYS A 511 4.80 17.91 -19.94
C CYS A 511 4.25 16.47 -19.90
N PRO A 512 4.44 15.67 -20.97
CA PRO A 512 3.82 14.35 -21.10
C PRO A 512 4.02 13.44 -19.88
N ALA A 513 5.22 13.40 -19.30
CA ALA A 513 5.57 12.61 -18.12
C ALA A 513 4.74 12.94 -16.87
N SER A 514 4.13 14.13 -16.80
CA SER A 514 3.22 14.50 -15.71
C SER A 514 2.02 13.55 -15.57
N ILE A 515 1.66 12.83 -16.64
CA ILE A 515 0.57 11.83 -16.67
C ILE A 515 0.88 10.59 -15.81
N LEU A 516 2.16 10.29 -15.56
CA LEU A 516 2.56 9.14 -14.74
C LEU A 516 1.99 9.22 -13.31
N ARG A 517 1.68 10.43 -12.82
CA ARG A 517 0.99 10.66 -11.54
C ARG A 517 -0.44 10.10 -11.48
N ARG A 518 -1.01 9.68 -12.62
CA ARG A 518 -2.31 9.00 -12.70
C ARG A 518 -2.20 7.49 -12.91
N HIS A 519 -1.00 6.98 -13.18
CA HIS A 519 -0.78 5.56 -13.44
C HIS A 519 -1.10 4.74 -12.17
N PRO A 520 -1.75 3.58 -12.28
CA PRO A 520 -2.14 2.78 -11.10
C PRO A 520 -0.94 2.20 -10.34
N ASP A 521 0.18 1.95 -11.04
CA ASP A 521 1.42 1.40 -10.46
C ASP A 521 2.65 1.93 -11.21
N ALA A 522 3.03 3.18 -10.96
CA ALA A 522 4.23 3.80 -11.54
C ALA A 522 5.23 4.18 -10.46
N ARG A 523 6.52 3.96 -10.77
CA ARG A 523 7.65 4.38 -9.94
C ARG A 523 8.64 5.21 -10.74
N LEU A 524 9.11 6.30 -10.15
CA LEU A 524 10.16 7.16 -10.69
C LEU A 524 11.40 7.07 -9.81
N PHE A 525 12.52 6.69 -10.42
CA PHE A 525 13.83 6.63 -9.79
C PHE A 525 14.66 7.84 -10.24
N LEU A 526 15.13 8.60 -9.27
CA LEU A 526 15.95 9.79 -9.42
C LEU A 526 17.29 9.59 -8.72
N ASP A 527 18.32 10.26 -9.22
CA ASP A 527 19.54 10.54 -8.46
C ASP A 527 19.46 11.93 -7.81
N ASP A 528 20.33 12.23 -6.85
CA ASP A 528 20.39 13.56 -6.22
C ASP A 528 20.49 14.70 -7.24
N ALA A 529 21.20 14.48 -8.35
CA ALA A 529 21.40 15.48 -9.38
C ALA A 529 20.11 15.84 -10.14
N SER A 530 19.25 14.85 -10.43
CA SER A 530 17.95 15.03 -11.09
C SER A 530 16.84 15.43 -10.11
N ALA A 531 16.97 15.08 -8.82
CA ALA A 531 16.05 15.46 -7.75
C ALA A 531 16.36 16.84 -7.14
N ALA A 532 17.52 17.43 -7.43
CA ALA A 532 17.92 18.71 -6.85
C ALA A 532 16.89 19.82 -7.13
N GLY A 533 16.42 20.44 -6.05
CA GLY A 533 15.38 21.49 -6.07
C GLY A 533 13.95 20.98 -5.87
N LEU A 534 13.74 19.67 -5.73
CA LEU A 534 12.44 19.15 -5.28
C LEU A 534 12.22 19.51 -3.81
N ALA A 535 11.09 20.14 -3.52
CA ALA A 535 10.68 20.37 -2.15
C ALA A 535 10.37 19.01 -1.48
N SER A 536 11.03 18.73 -0.36
CA SER A 536 10.53 17.75 0.61
C SER A 536 9.14 18.20 1.00
N ALA A 537 8.10 17.48 0.57
CA ALA A 537 6.74 17.85 0.92
C ALA A 537 6.59 17.82 2.46
N PRO A 538 5.89 18.79 3.06
CA PRO A 538 5.59 18.79 4.48
C PRO A 538 4.74 17.58 4.90
#